data_AF-A0A2V5VJ52-F1
#
_entry.id   AF-A0A2V5VJ52-F1
#
_cell.length_a   1.000
_cell.length_b   1.000
_cell.length_c   1.000
_cell.angle_alpha   90.00
_cell.angle_beta   90.00
_cell.angle_gamma   90.00
#
_symmetry.space_group_name_H-M   'P 1'
#
loop_
_entity.id
_entity.type
_entity.pdbx_description
1 polymer ?
#
loop_
_entity_poly.entity_id
_entity_poly.type
_entity_poly.pdbx_seq_one_letter_code
_entity_poly.pdbx_strand_id
1 'polypeptide(L)' 'MRVLREAVVVGTLDPSNEAELIAADPARPLLMTDINNRLANSLKTCSQIAFSAGPQTNLKTCVRGRCVYQAQRPTQSNEA' A
#
# COMPACT_ATOMS: atom_id res chain seq x y z
N MET A 1 -23.15 -8.25 -6.73
CA MET A 1 -22.50 -9.11 -5.72
C MET A 1 -21.02 -8.73 -5.64
N ARG A 2 -20.44 -8.56 -4.44
CA ARG A 2 -18.99 -8.79 -4.31
C ARG A 2 -18.76 -10.29 -4.38
N VAL A 3 -17.68 -10.72 -5.06
CA VAL A 3 -17.46 -12.11 -5.50
C VAL A 3 -17.49 -13.11 -4.35
N LEU A 4 -16.98 -12.72 -3.18
CA LEU A 4 -16.88 -13.58 -2.00
C LEU A 4 -18.02 -13.40 -0.99
N ARG A 5 -19.01 -12.53 -1.25
CA ARG A 5 -20.09 -12.16 -0.31
C ARG A 5 -19.66 -11.52 1.02
N GLU A 6 -18.37 -11.39 1.30
CA GLU A 6 -17.80 -10.72 2.49
C GLU A 6 -17.79 -9.17 2.43
N ALA A 7 -18.59 -8.59 1.54
CA ALA A 7 -18.64 -7.16 1.28
C ALA A 7 -18.95 -6.29 2.49
N VAL A 8 -19.77 -6.84 3.38
CA VAL A 8 -20.28 -6.17 4.57
C VAL A 8 -19.31 -6.28 5.74
N VAL A 9 -18.21 -7.03 5.57
CA VAL A 9 -17.20 -7.28 6.60
C VAL A 9 -15.85 -6.68 6.20
N VAL A 10 -15.46 -6.80 4.92
CA VAL A 10 -14.12 -6.38 4.44
C VAL A 10 -14.17 -5.70 3.07
N GLY A 11 -13.08 -5.01 2.73
CA GLY A 11 -12.83 -4.46 1.38
C GLY A 11 -13.09 -2.96 1.21
N THR A 12 -13.53 -2.26 2.25
CA THR A 12 -13.59 -0.78 2.29
C THR A 12 -13.19 -0.27 3.67
N LEU A 13 -12.81 1.01 3.77
CA LEU A 13 -12.43 1.69 5.03
C LEU A 13 -13.64 2.21 5.83
N ASP A 14 -14.76 1.48 5.78
CA ASP A 14 -15.94 1.83 6.57
C ASP A 14 -15.71 1.48 8.05
N PRO A 15 -16.07 2.34 9.02
CA PRO A 15 -15.91 2.05 10.45
C PRO A 15 -16.61 0.76 10.93
N SER A 16 -17.63 0.30 10.21
CA SER A 16 -18.34 -0.94 10.51
C SER A 16 -17.65 -2.21 9.99
N ASN A 17 -16.65 -2.07 9.12
CA ASN A 17 -15.86 -3.18 8.60
C ASN A 17 -14.70 -3.55 9.52
N GLU A 18 -14.22 -4.78 9.37
CA GLU A 18 -12.96 -5.22 9.97
C GLU A 18 -11.78 -4.39 9.46
N ALA A 19 -10.85 -4.09 10.37
CA ALA A 19 -9.65 -3.30 10.07
C ALA A 19 -8.59 -4.14 9.35
N GLU A 20 -8.87 -4.47 8.08
CA GLU A 20 -7.95 -5.11 7.14
C GLU A 20 -7.34 -4.04 6.22
N LEU A 21 -6.05 -3.75 6.44
CA LEU A 21 -5.39 -2.58 5.87
C LEU A 21 -4.01 -2.94 5.31
N ILE A 22 -3.68 -2.36 4.16
CA ILE A 22 -2.33 -2.37 3.61
C ILE A 22 -1.87 -0.92 3.48
N ALA A 23 -0.75 -0.59 4.12
CA ALA A 23 -0.07 0.68 3.91
C ALA A 23 0.97 0.47 2.80
N ALA A 24 0.83 1.22 1.71
CA ALA A 24 1.73 1.15 0.56
C ALA A 24 2.40 2.51 0.33
N ASP A 25 3.66 2.48 -0.08
CA ASP A 25 4.40 3.63 -0.62
C ASP A 25 4.66 3.44 -2.11
N PRO A 26 3.87 4.09 -2.98
CA PRO A 26 4.02 4.02 -4.43
C PRO A 26 5.35 4.59 -4.94
N ALA A 27 6.09 5.36 -4.14
CA ALA A 27 7.38 5.94 -4.51
C ALA A 27 8.57 5.02 -4.21
N ARG A 28 8.40 4.00 -3.37
CA ARG A 28 9.45 3.03 -3.02
C ARG A 28 9.98 2.14 -4.17
N PRO A 29 9.28 1.85 -5.28
CA PRO A 29 9.83 1.04 -6.37
C PRO A 29 10.71 1.86 -7.34
N LEU A 30 10.84 3.18 -7.15
CA LEU A 30 11.50 4.09 -8.08
C LEU A 30 13.04 3.99 -8.01
N LEU A 31 13.59 2.87 -8.45
CA LEU A 31 14.96 2.82 -8.99
C LEU A 31 14.98 3.01 -10.51
N MET A 32 13.83 3.08 -11.18
CA MET A 32 13.76 3.46 -12.59
C MET A 32 12.80 4.63 -12.81
N THR A 33 13.40 5.75 -13.21
CA THR A 33 12.83 6.86 -13.97
C THR A 33 11.90 7.85 -13.25
N ASP A 34 12.56 8.93 -12.85
CA ASP A 34 12.16 10.32 -12.63
C ASP A 34 11.24 10.91 -13.72
N ILE A 35 10.03 10.38 -13.92
CA ILE A 35 9.12 10.88 -14.95
C ILE A 35 7.81 11.37 -14.34
N ASN A 36 7.83 12.68 -14.08
CA ASN A 36 6.76 13.63 -14.27
C ASN A 36 5.54 13.61 -13.32
N ASN A 37 5.49 14.74 -12.62
CA ASN A 37 4.34 15.60 -12.37
C ASN A 37 3.49 15.30 -11.13
N ARG A 38 3.72 16.20 -10.16
CA ARG A 38 2.87 16.54 -9.02
C ARG A 38 1.48 16.99 -9.53
N LEU A 39 0.45 16.53 -8.83
CA LEU A 39 -0.99 16.84 -8.95
C LEU A 39 -1.82 16.19 -10.08
N ALA A 40 -2.30 14.99 -9.76
CA ALA A 40 -3.72 14.57 -9.88
C ALA A 40 -3.92 13.37 -8.93
N ASN A 41 -3.95 13.66 -7.62
CA ASN A 41 -3.29 12.83 -6.59
C ASN A 41 -3.91 11.45 -6.29
N SER A 42 -5.19 11.18 -6.53
CA SER A 42 -5.80 9.88 -6.09
C SER A 42 -5.89 8.85 -7.21
N LEU A 43 -6.40 9.23 -8.39
CA LEU A 43 -6.52 8.33 -9.54
C LEU A 43 -5.14 7.95 -10.11
N LYS A 44 -4.18 8.89 -10.07
CA LYS A 44 -2.78 8.61 -10.43
C LYS A 44 -2.12 7.66 -9.42
N THR A 45 -2.45 7.75 -8.14
CA THR A 45 -1.92 6.81 -7.13
C THR A 45 -2.42 5.39 -7.37
N CYS A 46 -3.72 5.21 -7.63
CA CYS A 46 -4.27 3.90 -7.96
C CYS A 46 -3.67 3.32 -9.24
N SER A 47 -3.48 4.15 -10.28
CA SER A 47 -2.84 3.69 -11.53
C SER A 47 -1.36 3.38 -11.35
N GLN A 48 -0.62 4.19 -10.59
CA GLN A 48 0.78 3.91 -10.23
C GLN A 48 0.91 2.58 -9.47
N ILE A 49 0.00 2.31 -8.53
CA ILE A 49 -0.04 1.03 -7.83
C ILE A 49 -0.35 -0.11 -8.81
N ALA A 50 -1.35 0.05 -9.68
CA ALA A 50 -1.75 -1.01 -10.60
C ALA A 50 -0.69 -1.37 -11.64
N PHE A 51 0.07 -0.39 -12.15
CA PHE A 51 0.99 -0.59 -13.27
C PHE A 51 2.47 -0.65 -12.88
N SER A 52 2.86 -0.13 -11.71
CA SER A 52 4.27 0.07 -11.37
C SER A 52 4.64 -0.39 -9.96
N ALA A 53 3.67 -0.71 -9.10
CA ALA A 53 3.99 -1.25 -7.78
C ALA A 53 4.36 -2.73 -7.86
N GLY A 54 5.40 -3.10 -7.12
CA GLY A 54 5.71 -4.48 -6.76
C GLY A 54 5.58 -4.72 -5.24
N PRO A 55 5.89 -5.93 -4.75
CA PRO A 55 5.80 -6.27 -3.32
C PRO A 55 6.56 -5.32 -2.39
N GLN A 56 7.64 -4.70 -2.87
CA GLN A 56 8.44 -3.71 -2.15
C GLN A 56 7.69 -2.45 -1.75
N THR A 57 6.56 -2.12 -2.39
CA THR A 57 5.73 -0.96 -2.03
C THR A 57 4.92 -1.19 -0.75
N ASN A 58 4.63 -2.45 -0.40
CA ASN A 58 3.93 -2.79 0.83
C ASN A 58 4.84 -2.51 2.04
N LEU A 59 4.47 -1.50 2.83
CA LEU A 59 5.19 -1.14 4.05
C LEU A 59 4.68 -1.91 5.26
N LYS A 60 3.38 -2.19 5.31
CA LYS A 60 2.71 -2.77 6.48
C LYS A 60 1.39 -3.41 6.07
N THR A 61 1.10 -4.58 6.63
CA THR A 61 -0.20 -5.25 6.51
C THR A 61 -0.79 -5.49 7.89
N CYS A 62 -2.04 -5.07 8.07
CA CYS A 62 -2.83 -5.30 9.26
C CYS A 62 -4.04 -6.18 8.93
N VAL A 63 -4.32 -7.15 9.77
CA VAL A 63 -5.51 -8.01 9.69
C VAL A 63 -6.24 -7.93 11.03
N ARG A 64 -7.53 -7.57 11.01
CA ARG A 64 -8.34 -7.36 12.23
C ARG A 64 -7.65 -6.44 13.24
N GLY A 65 -7.09 -5.34 12.74
CA GLY A 65 -6.36 -4.34 13.55
C GLY A 65 -4.97 -4.76 14.04
N ARG A 66 -4.52 -6.01 13.79
CA ARG A 66 -3.19 -6.49 14.19
C ARG A 66 -2.21 -6.41 13.04
N CYS A 67 -1.03 -5.86 13.29
CA CYS A 67 0.06 -5.84 12.31
C CYS A 67 0.62 -7.26 12.13
N VAL A 68 0.47 -7.83 10.93
CA VAL A 68 0.98 -9.18 10.58
C VAL A 68 2.23 -9.13 9.71
N TYR A 69 2.47 -8.00 9.05
CA TYR A 69 3.67 -7.77 8.26
C TYR A 69 4.10 -6.31 8.38
N GLN A 70 5.42 -6.09 8.47
CA GLN A 70 6.04 -4.77 8.45
C GLN A 70 7.35 -4.93 7.67
N ALA A 71 7.50 -4.19 6.57
CA ALA A 71 8.76 -4.19 5.84
C ALA A 71 9.89 -3.69 6.74
N GLN A 72 11.04 -4.36 6.70
CA GLN A 72 12.23 -3.87 7.39
C GLN A 72 12.58 -2.47 6.85
N ARG A 73 12.80 -1.52 7.76
CA ARG A 73 13.41 -0.25 7.36
C ARG A 73 14.80 -0.60 6.81
N PRO A 74 15.21 -0.04 5.67
CA PRO A 74 16.62 -0.11 5.29
C PRO A 74 17.40 0.45 6.49
N THR A 75 18.22 -0.40 7.10
CA THR A 75 19.20 0.01 8.08
C THR A 75 20.02 1.10 7.40
N GLN A 76 19.97 2.33 7.91
CA GLN A 76 21.04 3.28 7.62
C GLN A 76 22.30 2.63 8.17
N SER A 77 23.09 2.01 7.28
CA SER A 77 24.47 1.67 7.58
C SER A 77 25.19 2.99 7.81
N ASN A 78 25.35 3.34 9.09
CA ASN A 78 26.19 4.45 9.50
C ASN A 78 27.58 4.27 8.88
N GLU A 79 28.06 5.36 8.32
CA GLU A 79 29.41 5.59 7.84
C GLU A 79 30.46 5.09 8.84
N ALA A 80 31.51 4.45 8.30
CA ALA A 80 32.82 4.35 8.90
C ALA A 80 33.84 4.80 7.85
#